data_AF-A0A5A7RNM7-F1
#
_entry.id   AF-A0A5A7RNM7-F1
#
_cell.length_a   1.000
_cell.length_b   1.000
_cell.length_c   1.000
_cell.angle_alpha   90.00
_cell.angle_beta   90.00
_cell.angle_gamma   90.00
#
_symmetry.space_group_name_H-M   'P 1'
#
loop_
_entity.id
_entity.type
_entity.pdbx_description
1 polymer ?
#
loop_
_entity_poly.entity_id
_entity_poly.type
_entity_poly.pdbx_seq_one_letter_code
_entity_poly.pdbx_strand_id
1 'polypeptide(L)'
;PHAIDAILLKEILLSISPDAVQSLLKIVLKNSSFIKWEVIKVARKFGILEKNADKFSVERLMEIFNKTPFMEEVIEKAIWDRMDVENTAKALEMIRNGRIKIEIQPLSPISLEGEKARQEFLKPFGIDSATLEALRKRLEETRIRMLCMNCNHGIETRVYRAPLKCPKCSSKMLAVIKNDMEKGRKWLMKNASLVASHGRKALLVLAGYGIGPNTAARILAMQKDGEELLKEILKAEITYARTRQFWDV
;
A
#
# COMPACT_ATOMS: atom_id res chain seq x y z
N PRO A 1 -2.80 -5.94 -14.28
CA PRO A 1 -3.55 -5.45 -15.46
C PRO A 1 -3.21 -6.30 -16.68
N HIS A 2 -4.21 -6.81 -17.40
CA HIS A 2 -3.99 -7.47 -18.68
C HIS A 2 -3.82 -6.42 -19.77
N ALA A 3 -2.88 -6.65 -20.68
CA ALA A 3 -2.74 -5.84 -21.89
C ALA A 3 -4.05 -5.96 -22.68
N ILE A 4 -4.69 -4.83 -22.94
CA ILE A 4 -5.87 -4.75 -23.81
C ILE A 4 -5.33 -4.49 -25.21
N ASP A 5 -5.80 -5.25 -26.19
CA ASP A 5 -5.43 -5.04 -27.58
C ASP A 5 -5.98 -3.70 -28.08
N ALA A 6 -5.14 -2.94 -28.80
CA ALA A 6 -5.49 -1.63 -29.33
C ALA A 6 -6.58 -1.73 -30.41
N ILE A 7 -6.60 -2.84 -31.17
CA ILE A 7 -7.61 -3.09 -32.19
C ILE A 7 -8.99 -3.27 -31.52
N LEU A 8 -9.05 -4.11 -30.49
CA LEU A 8 -10.27 -4.33 -29.70
C LEU A 8 -10.78 -3.01 -29.10
N LEU A 9 -9.90 -2.16 -28.58
CA LEU A 9 -10.30 -0.86 -28.03
C LEU A 9 -10.96 0.03 -29.10
N LYS A 10 -10.39 0.06 -30.30
CA LYS A 10 -10.93 0.82 -31.43
C LYS A 10 -12.31 0.30 -31.84
N GLU A 11 -12.49 -1.01 -31.90
CA GLU A 11 -13.79 -1.64 -32.19
C GLU A 11 -14.84 -1.32 -31.12
N ILE A 12 -14.46 -1.34 -29.85
CA ILE A 12 -15.34 -0.96 -28.74
C ILE A 12 -15.80 0.50 -28.90
N LEU A 13 -14.87 1.43 -29.16
CA LEU A 13 -15.23 2.85 -29.33
C LEU A 13 -16.17 3.11 -30.51
N LEU A 14 -16.10 2.28 -31.56
CA LEU A 14 -16.97 2.38 -32.74
C LEU A 14 -18.32 1.69 -32.56
N SER A 15 -18.40 0.68 -31.69
CA SER A 15 -19.61 -0.13 -31.46
C SER A 15 -20.54 0.45 -30.40
N ILE A 16 -20.04 1.29 -29.49
CA ILE A 16 -20.86 1.93 -28.47
C ILE A 16 -21.84 2.92 -29.11
N SER A 17 -23.13 2.72 -28.88
CA SER A 17 -24.15 3.68 -29.30
C SER A 17 -24.17 4.91 -28.36
N PRO A 18 -24.27 6.14 -28.91
CA PRO A 18 -24.31 7.37 -28.11
C PRO A 18 -25.44 7.37 -27.07
N ASP A 19 -26.61 6.84 -27.44
CA ASP A 19 -27.78 6.78 -26.56
C ASP A 19 -27.63 5.78 -25.40
N ALA A 20 -26.76 4.78 -25.55
CA ALA A 20 -26.56 3.75 -24.53
C ALA A 20 -25.53 4.14 -23.45
N VAL A 21 -24.82 5.27 -23.60
CA VAL A 21 -23.75 5.68 -22.68
C VAL A 21 -24.24 5.72 -21.24
N GLN A 22 -25.39 6.35 -21.00
CA GLN A 22 -25.93 6.47 -19.65
C GLN A 22 -26.28 5.11 -19.04
N SER A 23 -26.92 4.23 -19.82
CA SER A 23 -27.30 2.88 -19.38
C SER A 23 -26.08 2.03 -19.09
N LEU A 24 -25.05 2.10 -19.94
CA LEU A 24 -23.77 1.42 -19.73
C LEU A 24 -23.08 1.91 -18.47
N LEU A 25 -23.02 3.22 -18.24
CA LEU A 25 -22.44 3.80 -17.02
C LEU A 25 -23.18 3.31 -15.77
N LYS A 26 -24.51 3.27 -15.78
CA LYS A 26 -25.30 2.74 -14.65
C LYS A 26 -24.93 1.30 -14.31
N ILE A 27 -24.64 0.46 -15.30
CA ILE A 27 -24.24 -0.94 -15.10
C ILE A 27 -22.79 -1.02 -14.59
N VAL A 28 -21.87 -0.29 -15.22
CA VAL A 28 -20.44 -0.31 -14.87
C VAL A 28 -20.21 0.25 -13.47
N LEU A 29 -20.88 1.35 -13.13
CA LEU A 29 -20.70 2.01 -11.84
C LEU A 29 -21.13 1.14 -10.66
N LYS A 30 -22.17 0.31 -10.80
CA LYS A 30 -22.63 -0.61 -9.74
C LYS A 30 -21.53 -1.52 -9.21
N ASN A 31 -20.62 -1.95 -10.10
CA ASN A 31 -19.53 -2.86 -9.76
C ASN A 31 -18.18 -2.14 -9.67
N SER A 32 -18.16 -0.81 -9.78
CA SER A 32 -16.92 -0.03 -9.80
C SER A 32 -16.49 0.37 -8.39
N SER A 33 -15.18 0.33 -8.14
CA SER A 33 -14.60 0.91 -6.92
C SER A 33 -14.73 2.43 -6.86
N PHE A 34 -15.04 3.09 -7.99
CA PHE A 34 -15.15 4.55 -8.09
C PHE A 34 -16.28 5.11 -7.22
N ILE A 35 -17.39 4.39 -7.08
CA ILE A 35 -18.56 4.89 -6.33
C ILE A 35 -18.46 4.67 -4.83
N LYS A 36 -17.46 3.93 -4.32
CA LYS A 36 -17.33 3.59 -2.90
C LYS A 36 -17.34 4.82 -1.98
N TRP A 37 -16.69 5.89 -2.40
CA TRP A 37 -16.68 7.14 -1.63
C TRP A 37 -18.06 7.83 -1.63
N GLU A 38 -18.77 7.76 -2.75
CA GLU A 38 -20.10 8.34 -2.87
C GLU A 38 -21.14 7.54 -2.06
N VAL A 39 -21.01 6.21 -2.01
CA VAL A 39 -21.79 5.33 -1.12
C VAL A 39 -21.70 5.82 0.32
N ILE A 40 -20.50 6.14 0.83
CA ILE A 40 -20.33 6.63 2.21
C ILE A 40 -21.05 7.96 2.43
N LYS A 41 -20.89 8.91 1.51
CA LYS A 41 -21.51 10.24 1.64
C LYS A 41 -23.03 10.14 1.62
N VAL A 42 -23.58 9.42 0.65
CA VAL A 42 -25.02 9.26 0.51
C VAL A 42 -25.56 8.45 1.70
N ALA A 43 -24.83 7.43 2.19
CA ALA A 43 -25.31 6.61 3.29
C ALA A 43 -25.43 7.41 4.59
N ARG A 44 -24.52 8.38 4.81
CA ARG A 44 -24.62 9.33 5.92
C ARG A 44 -25.81 10.28 5.78
N LYS A 45 -26.17 10.67 4.57
CA LYS A 45 -27.36 11.52 4.30
C LYS A 45 -28.66 10.75 4.46
N PHE A 46 -28.69 9.49 4.04
CA PHE A 46 -29.84 8.59 4.17
C PHE A 46 -30.03 8.04 5.59
N GLY A 47 -29.09 8.30 6.50
CA GLY A 47 -29.13 7.78 7.87
C GLY A 47 -28.79 6.29 7.99
N ILE A 48 -28.28 5.67 6.93
CA ILE A 48 -27.79 4.28 6.93
C ILE A 48 -26.48 4.18 7.72
N LEU A 49 -25.64 5.22 7.65
CA LEU A 49 -24.40 5.34 8.42
C LEU A 49 -24.44 6.54 9.34
N GLU A 50 -24.07 6.33 10.60
CA GLU A 50 -23.83 7.44 11.53
C GLU A 50 -22.59 8.25 11.13
N LYS A 51 -22.56 9.53 11.54
CA LYS A 51 -21.45 10.44 11.21
C LYS A 51 -20.08 9.94 11.72
N ASN A 52 -20.07 9.22 12.84
CA ASN A 52 -18.87 8.72 13.52
C ASN A 52 -18.64 7.22 13.34
N ALA A 53 -19.33 6.57 12.39
CA ALA A 53 -19.11 5.16 12.11
C ALA A 53 -17.76 4.97 11.38
N ASP A 54 -16.79 4.33 12.03
CA ASP A 54 -15.45 4.06 11.47
C ASP A 54 -15.24 2.60 11.03
N LYS A 55 -16.08 1.67 11.51
CA LYS A 55 -15.95 0.23 11.21
C LYS A 55 -17.12 -0.28 10.38
N PHE A 56 -17.00 -0.20 9.06
CA PHE A 56 -17.97 -0.77 8.14
C PHE A 56 -17.30 -1.23 6.84
N SER A 57 -17.92 -2.19 6.14
CA SER A 57 -17.52 -2.59 4.79
C SER A 57 -18.44 -1.92 3.78
N VAL A 58 -17.84 -1.16 2.86
CA VAL A 58 -18.57 -0.50 1.77
C VAL A 58 -19.14 -1.54 0.82
N GLU A 59 -18.41 -2.62 0.57
CA GLU A 59 -18.81 -3.72 -0.30
C GLU A 59 -20.10 -4.36 0.19
N ARG A 60 -20.17 -4.64 1.50
CA ARG A 60 -21.38 -5.22 2.10
C ARG A 60 -22.58 -4.27 2.03
N LEU A 61 -22.37 -2.96 2.18
CA LEU A 61 -23.44 -1.97 1.99
C LEU A 61 -23.94 -1.96 0.55
N MET A 62 -23.03 -1.98 -0.43
CA MET A 62 -23.39 -2.04 -1.84
C MET A 62 -24.17 -3.31 -2.18
N GLU A 63 -23.81 -4.46 -1.61
CA GLU A 63 -24.52 -5.72 -1.80
C GLU A 63 -25.94 -5.69 -1.21
N ILE A 64 -26.07 -5.27 0.05
CA ILE A 64 -27.36 -5.24 0.76
C ILE A 64 -28.34 -4.27 0.07
N PHE A 65 -27.84 -3.10 -0.34
CA PHE A 65 -28.70 -2.02 -0.83
C PHE A 65 -28.77 -1.94 -2.37
N ASN A 66 -28.23 -2.90 -3.11
CA ASN A 66 -28.11 -2.87 -4.58
C ASN A 66 -29.42 -2.52 -5.33
N LYS A 67 -30.57 -2.93 -4.79
CA LYS A 67 -31.91 -2.72 -5.38
C LYS A 67 -32.76 -1.73 -4.57
N THR A 68 -32.13 -0.68 -4.06
CA THR A 68 -32.83 0.34 -3.26
C THR A 68 -32.61 1.73 -3.85
N PRO A 69 -33.51 2.70 -3.58
CA PRO A 69 -33.36 4.09 -4.02
C PRO A 69 -32.03 4.72 -3.57
N PHE A 70 -31.47 4.24 -2.46
CA PHE A 70 -30.15 4.63 -1.99
C PHE A 70 -29.05 4.39 -3.05
N MET A 71 -29.02 3.20 -3.66
CA MET A 71 -28.01 2.89 -4.68
C MET A 71 -28.27 3.62 -6.00
N GLU A 72 -29.53 3.91 -6.31
CA GLU A 72 -29.88 4.75 -7.48
C GLU A 72 -29.35 6.17 -7.29
N GLU A 73 -29.58 6.79 -6.13
CA GLU A 73 -29.03 8.11 -5.78
C GLU A 73 -27.51 8.13 -5.84
N VAL A 74 -26.83 7.10 -5.31
CA VAL A 74 -25.36 7.00 -5.38
C VAL A 74 -24.87 7.07 -6.83
N ILE A 75 -25.51 6.33 -7.73
CA ILE A 75 -25.11 6.26 -9.13
C ILE A 75 -25.42 7.58 -9.83
N GLU A 76 -26.62 8.14 -9.62
CA GLU A 76 -27.01 9.42 -10.23
C GLU A 76 -26.12 10.56 -9.74
N LYS A 77 -25.80 10.59 -8.45
CA LYS A 77 -24.88 11.58 -7.88
C LYS A 77 -23.47 11.44 -8.43
N ALA A 78 -22.98 10.20 -8.59
CA ALA A 78 -21.65 9.95 -9.17
C ALA A 78 -21.59 10.39 -10.64
N ILE A 79 -22.65 10.13 -11.42
CA ILE A 79 -22.74 10.60 -12.81
C ILE A 79 -22.78 12.13 -12.83
N TRP A 80 -23.65 12.75 -12.03
CA TRP A 80 -23.83 14.21 -12.01
C TRP A 80 -22.56 14.98 -11.61
N ASP A 81 -21.86 14.54 -10.55
CA ASP A 81 -20.71 15.29 -10.02
C ASP A 81 -19.42 15.06 -10.81
N ARG A 82 -19.29 13.91 -11.51
CA ARG A 82 -18.00 13.44 -12.06
C ARG A 82 -18.02 13.09 -13.53
N MET A 83 -19.17 13.00 -14.18
CA MET A 83 -19.29 12.51 -15.55
C MET A 83 -20.09 13.45 -16.44
N ASP A 84 -19.62 13.62 -17.66
CA ASP A 84 -20.30 14.43 -18.67
C ASP A 84 -20.87 13.52 -19.76
N VAL A 85 -22.06 12.98 -19.49
CA VAL A 85 -22.72 12.02 -20.38
C VAL A 85 -23.11 12.66 -21.71
N GLU A 86 -23.60 13.89 -21.68
CA GLU A 86 -24.11 14.59 -22.85
C GLU A 86 -22.98 14.86 -23.87
N ASN A 87 -21.86 15.42 -23.42
CA ASN A 87 -20.75 15.69 -24.33
C ASN A 87 -20.00 14.41 -24.73
N THR A 88 -20.02 13.38 -23.88
CA THR A 88 -19.49 12.05 -24.26
C THR A 88 -20.30 11.45 -25.43
N ALA A 89 -21.64 11.55 -25.38
CA ALA A 89 -22.49 11.08 -26.48
C ALA A 89 -22.18 11.83 -27.79
N LYS A 90 -22.03 13.17 -27.73
CA LYS A 90 -21.62 13.99 -28.89
C LYS A 90 -20.25 13.59 -29.43
N ALA A 91 -19.28 13.31 -28.56
CA ALA A 91 -17.95 12.86 -28.98
C ALA A 91 -18.01 11.50 -29.69
N LEU A 92 -18.82 10.56 -29.21
CA LEU A 92 -19.04 9.27 -29.88
C LEU A 92 -19.72 9.43 -31.25
N GLU A 93 -20.68 10.34 -31.38
CA GLU A 93 -21.27 10.67 -32.68
C GLU A 93 -20.24 11.24 -33.65
N MET A 94 -19.36 12.14 -33.17
CA MET A 94 -18.29 12.71 -33.98
C MET A 94 -17.28 11.66 -34.42
N ILE A 95 -16.97 10.67 -33.56
CA ILE A 95 -16.15 9.52 -33.92
C ILE A 95 -16.83 8.70 -35.01
N ARG A 96 -18.11 8.35 -34.83
CA ARG A 96 -18.87 7.54 -35.79
C ARG A 96 -19.03 8.20 -37.16
N ASN A 97 -19.26 9.52 -37.17
CA ASN A 97 -19.41 10.30 -38.39
C ASN A 97 -18.06 10.68 -39.03
N GLY A 98 -16.93 10.21 -38.48
CA GLY A 98 -15.59 10.45 -39.02
C GLY A 98 -15.03 11.86 -38.79
N ARG A 99 -15.71 12.70 -38.00
CA ARG A 99 -15.19 14.03 -37.60
C ARG A 99 -14.01 13.89 -36.63
N ILE A 100 -14.02 12.86 -35.78
CA ILE A 100 -12.90 12.48 -34.92
C ILE A 100 -12.30 11.19 -35.47
N LYS A 101 -11.03 11.25 -35.89
CA LYS A 101 -10.30 10.09 -36.43
C LYS A 101 -9.57 9.36 -35.30
N ILE A 102 -9.69 8.03 -35.26
CA ILE A 102 -8.98 7.17 -34.31
C ILE A 102 -7.82 6.45 -35.04
N GLU A 103 -6.60 6.77 -34.63
CA GLU A 103 -5.37 6.16 -35.13
C GLU A 103 -4.63 5.42 -34.00
N ILE A 104 -4.09 4.24 -34.32
CA ILE A 104 -3.27 3.45 -33.39
C ILE A 104 -1.82 3.83 -33.63
N GLN A 105 -1.12 4.23 -32.57
CA GLN A 105 0.28 4.65 -32.62
C GLN A 105 1.09 4.04 -31.47
N PRO A 106 2.43 4.00 -31.58
CA PRO A 106 3.31 3.70 -30.46
C PRO A 106 3.16 4.69 -29.30
N LEU A 107 3.70 4.35 -28.13
CA LEU A 107 3.65 5.21 -26.94
C LEU A 107 4.30 6.57 -27.23
N SER A 108 3.50 7.63 -27.11
CA SER A 108 3.97 9.02 -27.24
C SER A 108 4.58 9.53 -25.92
N PRO A 109 5.35 10.63 -25.93
CA PRO A 109 5.79 11.30 -24.69
C PRO A 109 4.62 11.64 -23.74
N ILE A 110 3.47 12.06 -24.29
CA ILE A 110 2.25 12.33 -23.51
C ILE A 110 1.72 11.04 -22.86
N SER A 111 1.74 9.93 -23.60
CA SER A 111 1.32 8.62 -23.10
C SER A 111 2.23 8.14 -21.96
N LEU A 112 3.54 8.38 -22.06
CA LEU A 112 4.51 8.04 -21.02
C LEU A 112 4.30 8.86 -19.74
N GLU A 113 4.02 10.16 -19.86
CA GLU A 113 3.66 11.00 -18.70
C GLU A 113 2.33 10.58 -18.07
N GLY A 114 1.34 10.20 -18.88
CA GLY A 114 0.09 9.63 -18.39
C GLY A 114 0.28 8.32 -17.62
N GLU A 115 1.21 7.47 -18.04
CA GLU A 115 1.57 6.24 -17.31
C GLU A 115 2.30 6.54 -15.99
N LYS A 116 3.16 7.56 -15.95
CA LYS A 116 3.76 8.05 -14.70
C LYS A 116 2.70 8.59 -13.75
N ALA A 117 1.77 9.40 -14.25
CA ALA A 117 0.64 9.92 -13.47
C ALA A 117 -0.27 8.78 -12.99
N ARG A 118 -0.46 7.72 -13.79
CA ARG A 118 -1.15 6.49 -13.38
C ARG A 118 -0.39 5.75 -12.28
N GLN A 119 0.94 5.71 -12.30
CA GLN A 119 1.73 5.19 -11.19
C GLN A 119 1.61 6.06 -9.92
N GLU A 120 1.30 7.34 -10.06
CA GLU A 120 1.05 8.24 -8.92
C GLU A 120 -0.40 8.13 -8.40
N PHE A 121 -1.41 8.06 -9.27
CA PHE A 121 -2.84 8.02 -8.95
C PHE A 121 -3.37 6.60 -8.63
N LEU A 122 -2.87 5.56 -9.30
CA LEU A 122 -3.18 4.15 -9.01
C LEU A 122 -2.12 3.51 -8.11
N LYS A 123 -1.33 4.29 -7.36
CA LYS A 123 -0.67 3.75 -6.16
C LYS A 123 -1.80 3.20 -5.28
N PRO A 124 -1.91 1.87 -5.12
CA PRO A 124 -2.94 1.31 -4.28
C PRO A 124 -2.55 1.66 -2.86
N PHE A 125 -3.07 2.75 -2.28
CA PHE A 125 -2.72 3.17 -0.91
C PHE A 125 -1.25 2.84 -0.60
N GLY A 126 -0.34 3.38 -1.42
CA GLY A 126 1.09 3.22 -1.14
C GLY A 126 1.31 3.79 0.26
N ILE A 127 2.00 3.05 1.13
CA ILE A 127 2.23 3.41 2.54
C ILE A 127 2.43 4.93 2.63
N ASP A 128 1.44 5.64 3.18
CA ASP A 128 1.44 7.10 3.21
C ASP A 128 2.77 7.57 3.79
N SER A 129 3.31 8.69 3.31
CA SER A 129 4.51 9.29 3.90
C SER A 129 4.32 9.49 5.42
N ALA A 130 3.11 9.81 5.84
CA ALA A 130 2.69 9.85 7.24
C ALA A 130 2.79 8.49 7.96
N THR A 131 2.43 7.40 7.30
CA THR A 131 2.54 6.03 7.85
C THR A 131 3.99 5.57 7.91
N LEU A 132 4.82 5.88 6.90
CA LEU A 132 6.26 5.61 6.93
C LEU A 132 6.96 6.42 8.02
N GLU A 133 6.58 7.67 8.21
CA GLU A 133 7.12 8.53 9.26
C GLU A 133 6.70 8.04 10.66
N ALA A 134 5.44 7.62 10.83
CA ALA A 134 4.98 6.98 12.07
C ALA A 134 5.73 5.67 12.34
N LEU A 135 5.95 4.85 11.32
CA LEU A 135 6.75 3.62 11.40
C LEU A 135 8.18 3.93 11.82
N ARG A 136 8.81 4.93 11.20
CA ARG A 136 10.18 5.35 11.50
C ARG A 136 10.31 5.78 12.96
N LYS A 137 9.46 6.70 13.42
CA LYS A 137 9.45 7.16 14.82
C LYS A 137 9.28 5.99 15.79
N ARG A 138 8.35 5.08 15.51
CA ARG A 138 8.15 3.86 16.32
C ARG A 138 9.41 2.98 16.39
N LEU A 139 10.04 2.70 15.25
CA LEU A 139 11.26 1.88 15.19
C LEU A 139 12.41 2.54 15.97
N GLU A 140 12.57 3.85 15.85
CA GLU A 140 13.61 4.63 16.54
C GLU A 140 13.39 4.68 18.07
N GLU A 141 12.13 4.73 18.52
CA GLU A 141 11.76 4.76 19.94
C GLU A 141 11.72 3.37 20.61
N THR A 142 11.76 2.30 19.82
CA THR A 142 11.70 0.92 20.32
C THR A 142 12.83 0.66 21.31
N ARG A 143 12.49 0.13 22.49
CA ARG A 143 13.46 -0.30 23.50
C ARG A 143 14.10 -1.62 23.07
N ILE A 144 15.41 -1.69 23.15
CA ILE A 144 16.20 -2.86 22.80
C ILE A 144 17.26 -3.15 23.86
N ARG A 145 17.52 -4.44 24.10
CA ARG A 145 18.64 -4.90 24.92
C ARG A 145 19.76 -5.36 24.00
N MET A 146 20.93 -4.76 24.13
CA MET A 146 22.12 -5.09 23.35
C MET A 146 23.08 -5.91 24.21
N LEU A 147 23.54 -7.05 23.69
CA LEU A 147 24.49 -7.92 24.36
C LEU A 147 25.79 -7.99 23.54
N CYS A 148 26.92 -7.67 24.15
CA CYS A 148 28.21 -7.80 23.50
C CYS A 148 28.68 -9.27 23.49
N MET A 149 28.95 -9.81 22.31
CA MET A 149 29.42 -11.20 22.16
C MET A 149 30.87 -11.42 22.59
N ASN A 150 31.62 -10.33 22.84
CA ASN A 150 33.04 -10.39 23.23
C ASN A 150 33.24 -10.32 24.76
N CYS A 151 32.49 -9.46 25.45
CA CYS A 151 32.67 -9.23 26.89
C CYS A 151 31.38 -9.47 27.72
N ASN A 152 30.33 -10.00 27.10
CA ASN A 152 29.00 -10.25 27.71
C ASN A 152 28.36 -9.05 28.41
N HIS A 153 28.80 -7.83 28.11
CA HIS A 153 28.19 -6.62 28.66
C HIS A 153 26.82 -6.38 28.01
N GLY A 154 25.79 -6.23 28.84
CA GLY A 154 24.41 -5.93 28.44
C GLY A 154 24.09 -4.44 28.62
N ILE A 155 23.46 -3.84 27.62
CA ILE A 155 23.02 -2.43 27.64
C ILE A 155 21.57 -2.37 27.21
N GLU A 156 20.73 -1.69 27.97
CA GLU A 156 19.36 -1.38 27.56
C GLU A 156 19.27 0.05 27.04
N THR A 157 18.76 0.20 25.83
CA THR A 157 18.70 1.49 25.18
C THR A 157 17.54 1.57 24.18
N ARG A 158 17.38 2.73 23.54
CA ARG A 158 16.44 2.90 22.43
C ARG A 158 17.23 2.94 21.13
N VAL A 159 16.63 2.50 20.04
CA VAL A 159 17.30 2.37 18.73
C VAL A 159 17.93 3.69 18.28
N TYR A 160 17.28 4.84 18.51
CA TYR A 160 17.84 6.13 18.10
C TYR A 160 19.19 6.47 18.77
N ARG A 161 19.41 6.02 20.01
CA ARG A 161 20.63 6.31 20.82
C ARG A 161 21.51 5.08 21.03
N ALA A 162 21.27 4.01 20.28
CA ALA A 162 21.98 2.76 20.45
C ALA A 162 23.44 2.88 19.95
N PRO A 163 24.44 2.51 20.77
CA PRO A 163 25.83 2.58 20.35
C PRO A 163 26.15 1.43 19.38
N LEU A 164 26.96 1.71 18.36
CA LEU A 164 27.46 0.70 17.40
C LEU A 164 28.74 -0.01 17.88
N LYS A 165 29.29 0.42 19.01
CA LYS A 165 30.48 -0.16 19.64
C LYS A 165 30.22 -0.41 21.11
N CYS A 166 30.76 -1.49 21.65
CA CYS A 166 30.67 -1.77 23.08
C CYS A 166 31.48 -0.72 23.87
N PRO A 167 30.91 -0.06 24.90
CA PRO A 167 31.65 0.91 25.72
C PRO A 167 32.75 0.26 26.57
N LYS A 168 32.67 -1.05 26.85
CA LYS A 168 33.64 -1.77 27.69
C LYS A 168 34.83 -2.34 26.91
N CYS A 169 34.61 -2.83 25.68
CA CYS A 169 35.65 -3.53 24.91
C CYS A 169 35.81 -3.04 23.46
N SER A 170 35.08 -1.99 23.06
CA SER A 170 35.11 -1.39 21.71
C SER A 170 34.75 -2.33 20.54
N SER A 171 34.29 -3.55 20.82
CA SER A 171 33.84 -4.50 19.79
C SER A 171 32.55 -4.03 19.11
N LYS A 172 32.44 -4.29 17.80
CA LYS A 172 31.24 -4.07 16.97
C LYS A 172 30.25 -5.23 17.03
N MET A 173 30.60 -6.34 17.67
CA MET A 173 29.77 -7.55 17.75
C MET A 173 28.72 -7.41 18.85
N LEU A 174 27.66 -6.66 18.56
CA LEU A 174 26.55 -6.40 19.48
C LEU A 174 25.27 -7.07 18.96
N ALA A 175 24.75 -8.03 19.71
CA ALA A 175 23.48 -8.69 19.41
C ALA A 175 22.31 -7.89 19.99
N VAL A 176 21.24 -7.71 19.20
CA VAL A 176 20.00 -7.04 19.60
C VAL A 176 18.95 -8.05 20.01
N ILE A 177 18.40 -7.89 21.21
CA ILE A 177 17.38 -8.72 21.82
C ILE A 177 16.20 -7.83 22.22
N LYS A 178 14.97 -8.26 21.91
CA LYS A 178 13.73 -7.53 22.25
C LYS A 178 12.89 -8.19 23.33
N ASN A 179 12.89 -9.51 23.37
CA ASN A 179 12.11 -10.30 24.31
C ASN A 179 13.07 -11.15 25.13
N ASP A 180 12.77 -11.36 26.40
CA ASP A 180 13.55 -12.18 27.36
C ASP A 180 13.53 -13.69 27.07
N MET A 181 13.23 -14.10 25.84
CA MET A 181 13.43 -15.48 25.44
C MET A 181 14.93 -15.77 25.32
N GLU A 182 15.39 -16.84 25.98
CA GLU A 182 16.73 -17.38 25.75
C GLU A 182 16.88 -17.76 24.27
N LYS A 183 17.82 -17.09 23.59
CA LYS A 183 18.17 -17.37 22.19
C LYS A 183 19.51 -18.07 22.15
N GLY A 184 19.60 -19.16 21.38
CA GLY A 184 20.84 -19.90 21.22
C GLY A 184 21.99 -19.05 20.67
N ARG A 185 23.23 -19.40 21.05
CA ARG A 185 24.46 -18.66 20.70
C ARG A 185 24.61 -18.39 19.20
N LYS A 186 24.21 -19.33 18.33
CA LYS A 186 24.24 -19.20 16.86
C LYS A 186 23.35 -18.07 16.36
N TRP A 187 22.17 -17.89 16.98
CA TRP A 187 21.24 -16.82 16.66
C TRP A 187 21.83 -15.45 17.02
N LEU A 188 22.41 -15.35 18.22
CA LEU A 188 23.05 -14.12 18.72
C LEU A 188 24.27 -13.72 17.87
N MET A 189 25.12 -14.68 17.47
CA MET A 189 26.25 -14.40 16.58
C MET A 189 25.80 -13.86 15.21
N LYS A 190 24.76 -14.46 14.62
CA LYS A 190 24.23 -13.99 13.33
C LYS A 190 23.61 -12.60 13.45
N ASN A 191 22.90 -12.34 14.54
CA ASN A 191 22.34 -11.02 14.85
C ASN A 191 23.44 -9.96 14.99
N ALA A 192 24.47 -10.25 15.81
CA ALA A 192 25.61 -9.36 16.01
C ALA A 192 26.40 -9.09 14.72
N SER A 193 26.55 -10.09 13.86
CA SER A 193 27.21 -9.93 12.56
C SER A 193 26.48 -8.93 11.66
N LEU A 194 25.15 -8.97 11.64
CA LEU A 194 24.35 -8.01 10.86
C LEU A 194 24.53 -6.57 11.36
N VAL A 195 24.57 -6.38 12.68
CA VAL A 195 24.83 -5.07 13.29
C VAL A 195 26.25 -4.59 12.98
N ALA A 196 27.23 -5.47 13.03
CA ALA A 196 28.61 -5.13 12.71
C ALA A 196 28.78 -4.70 11.23
N SER A 197 28.07 -5.34 10.30
CA SER A 197 28.18 -5.07 8.86
C SER A 197 27.33 -3.89 8.40
N HIS A 198 26.09 -3.77 8.85
CA HIS A 198 25.13 -2.77 8.35
C HIS A 198 24.84 -1.64 9.35
N GLY A 199 25.43 -1.68 10.55
CA GLY A 199 25.35 -0.62 11.55
C GLY A 199 23.92 -0.26 11.93
N ARG A 200 23.60 1.04 11.86
CA ARG A 200 22.30 1.58 12.30
C ARG A 200 21.11 1.07 11.48
N LYS A 201 21.32 0.72 10.20
CA LYS A 201 20.28 0.12 9.35
C LYS A 201 19.85 -1.24 9.91
N ALA A 202 20.79 -2.06 10.37
CA ALA A 202 20.47 -3.33 11.01
C ALA A 202 19.70 -3.15 12.31
N LEU A 203 20.01 -2.12 13.10
CA LEU A 203 19.25 -1.82 14.32
C LEU A 203 17.79 -1.49 14.01
N LEU A 204 17.52 -0.68 12.99
CA LEU A 204 16.16 -0.35 12.55
C LEU A 204 15.40 -1.57 12.02
N VAL A 205 16.05 -2.40 11.19
CA VAL A 205 15.42 -3.62 10.65
C VAL A 205 15.12 -4.62 11.77
N LEU A 206 16.09 -4.86 12.65
CA LEU A 206 15.91 -5.74 13.80
C LEU A 206 14.91 -5.16 14.80
N ALA A 207 14.63 -3.84 14.79
CA ALA A 207 13.58 -3.18 15.57
C ALA A 207 12.15 -3.45 15.06
N GLY A 208 11.96 -4.05 13.88
CA GLY A 208 10.63 -4.45 13.39
C GLY A 208 10.04 -5.70 14.06
N TYR A 209 8.72 -5.75 14.22
CA TYR A 209 8.00 -6.86 14.83
C TYR A 209 8.15 -8.17 14.03
N GLY A 210 8.50 -9.26 14.73
CA GLY A 210 8.67 -10.57 14.10
C GLY A 210 9.89 -10.71 13.18
N ILE A 211 10.74 -9.68 13.10
CA ILE A 211 11.94 -9.72 12.27
C ILE A 211 13.09 -10.35 13.06
N GLY A 212 13.43 -11.59 12.70
CA GLY A 212 14.62 -12.29 13.20
C GLY A 212 15.86 -12.08 12.30
N PRO A 213 17.03 -12.65 12.66
CA PRO A 213 18.29 -12.48 11.93
C PRO A 213 18.24 -12.97 10.49
N ASN A 214 17.46 -14.01 10.19
CA ASN A 214 17.31 -14.53 8.82
C ASN A 214 16.53 -13.55 7.93
N THR A 215 15.41 -13.04 8.44
CA THR A 215 14.58 -12.05 7.74
C THR A 215 15.33 -10.73 7.60
N ALA A 216 16.01 -10.29 8.67
CA ALA A 216 16.83 -9.09 8.65
C ALA A 216 17.96 -9.18 7.62
N ALA A 217 18.64 -10.33 7.52
CA ALA A 217 19.68 -10.53 6.51
C ALA A 217 19.13 -10.39 5.08
N ARG A 218 17.92 -10.91 4.80
CA ARG A 218 17.29 -10.77 3.47
C ARG A 218 16.96 -9.32 3.14
N ILE A 219 16.44 -8.55 4.11
CA ILE A 219 16.10 -7.14 3.93
C ILE A 219 17.37 -6.31 3.70
N LEU A 220 18.40 -6.53 4.52
CA LEU A 220 19.67 -5.79 4.45
C LEU A 220 20.49 -6.13 3.20
N ALA A 221 20.37 -7.36 2.67
CA ALA A 221 21.03 -7.77 1.43
C ALA A 221 20.56 -6.99 0.20
N MET A 222 19.33 -6.43 0.23
CA MET A 222 18.81 -5.62 -0.88
C MET A 222 19.46 -4.22 -0.95
N GLN A 223 20.24 -3.82 0.06
CA GLN A 223 20.96 -2.54 0.12
C GLN A 223 20.10 -1.29 -0.14
N LYS A 224 18.80 -1.34 0.21
CA LYS A 224 17.88 -0.22 0.08
C LYS A 224 18.10 0.83 1.18
N ASP A 225 17.71 2.07 0.88
CA ASP A 225 17.90 3.22 1.75
C ASP A 225 16.65 4.06 2.00
N GLY A 226 16.66 4.82 3.11
CA GLY A 226 15.60 5.76 3.46
C GLY A 226 14.21 5.12 3.52
N GLU A 227 13.27 5.70 2.77
CA GLU A 227 11.89 5.21 2.70
C GLU A 227 11.79 3.80 2.11
N GLU A 228 12.67 3.41 1.20
CA GLU A 228 12.59 2.09 0.58
C GLU A 228 12.92 0.98 1.58
N LEU A 229 13.88 1.23 2.48
CA LEU A 229 14.18 0.32 3.58
C LEU A 229 12.98 0.21 4.54
N LEU A 230 12.34 1.32 4.88
CA LEU A 230 11.15 1.35 5.74
C LEU A 230 9.98 0.57 5.11
N LYS A 231 9.79 0.68 3.78
CA LYS A 231 8.78 -0.09 3.05
C LYS A 231 9.02 -1.59 3.15
N GLU A 232 10.27 -2.06 3.04
CA GLU A 232 10.59 -3.48 3.20
C GLU A 232 10.41 -3.97 4.64
N ILE A 233 10.74 -3.14 5.64
CA ILE A 233 10.46 -3.45 7.05
C ILE A 233 8.95 -3.61 7.26
N LEU A 234 8.13 -2.69 6.75
CA LEU A 234 6.69 -2.76 6.92
C LEU A 234 6.09 -4.00 6.25
N LYS A 235 6.54 -4.33 5.03
CA LYS A 235 6.13 -5.56 4.34
C LYS A 235 6.42 -6.79 5.20
N ALA A 236 7.62 -6.86 5.79
CA ALA A 236 8.01 -7.98 6.66
C ALA A 236 7.13 -8.06 7.93
N GLU A 237 6.77 -6.93 8.54
CA GLU A 237 5.84 -6.90 9.68
C GLU A 237 4.44 -7.38 9.31
N ILE A 238 3.93 -6.98 8.14
CA ILE A 238 2.62 -7.43 7.63
C ILE A 238 2.65 -8.95 7.38
N THR A 239 3.71 -9.46 6.76
CA THR A 239 3.88 -10.91 6.55
C THR A 239 3.94 -11.66 7.87
N TYR A 240 4.65 -11.15 8.86
CA TYR A 240 4.67 -11.73 10.20
C TYR A 240 3.29 -11.71 10.85
N ALA A 241 2.59 -10.57 10.85
CA ALA A 241 1.25 -10.46 11.42
C ALA A 241 0.23 -11.41 10.77
N ARG A 242 0.30 -11.59 9.44
CA ARG A 242 -0.55 -12.56 8.70
C ARG A 242 -0.23 -14.00 9.05
N THR A 243 1.05 -14.34 9.14
CA THR A 243 1.48 -15.72 9.36
C THR A 243 1.47 -16.13 10.82
N ARG A 244 1.52 -15.19 11.77
CA ARG A 244 1.61 -15.43 13.23
C ARG A 244 0.59 -16.45 13.75
N GLN A 245 -0.62 -16.45 13.19
CA GLN A 245 -1.70 -17.38 13.56
C GLN A 245 -1.36 -18.87 13.32
N PHE A 246 -0.32 -19.16 12.53
CA PHE A 246 0.13 -20.52 12.21
C PHE A 246 1.40 -20.95 12.98
N TRP A 247 1.95 -20.10 13.87
CA TRP A 247 3.17 -20.39 14.64
C TRP A 247 2.91 -20.73 16.11
N ASP A 248 1.67 -20.61 16.58
CA ASP A 248 1.22 -20.98 17.93
C ASP A 248 0.54 -22.38 17.91
N VAL A 249 1.20 -23.38 17.29
CA VAL A 249 0.84 -24.81 17.38
C VAL A 249 1.93 -25.56 18.11
#